data_AF-A0A011QLP3-F1
#
_entry.id   AF-A0A011QLP3-F1
#
_cell.length_a   1.000
_cell.length_b   1.000
_cell.length_c   1.000
_cell.angle_alpha   90.00
_cell.angle_beta   90.00
_cell.angle_gamma   90.00
#
_symmetry.space_group_name_H-M   'P 1'
#
loop_
_entity.id
_entity.type
_entity.pdbx_description
1 polymer ?
#
loop_
_entity_poly.entity_id
_entity_poly.type
_entity_poly.pdbx_seq_one_letter_code
_entity_poly.pdbx_strand_id
1 'polypeptide(L)'
;MNWDIVAGNWKQFKGKVKAQWGKLTDEQLTVIAGKRAELSGRIQEVYGFTRDKADTQIKRFEKRNRDYQPVIAGKRAELSDKIQEIYGITQEKADAQIRRFEKRNKDYQLSDYPLPNAS
;
A
#
# COMPACT_ATOMS: atom_id res chain seq x y z
N MET A 1 -0.20 -8.45 -4.39
CA MET A 1 -0.84 -7.52 -3.46
C MET A 1 -2.33 -7.50 -3.80
N ASN A 2 -3.20 -7.50 -2.78
CA ASN A 2 -4.63 -7.38 -2.97
C ASN A 2 -5.02 -5.92 -3.27
N TRP A 3 -6.07 -5.72 -4.06
CA TRP A 3 -6.58 -4.39 -4.39
C TRP A 3 -7.09 -3.63 -3.16
N ASP A 4 -7.58 -4.32 -2.14
CA ASP A 4 -8.02 -3.69 -0.88
C ASP A 4 -6.89 -2.88 -0.22
N ILE A 5 -5.64 -3.33 -0.36
CA ILE A 5 -4.46 -2.61 0.13
C ILE A 5 -4.17 -1.36 -0.72
N VAL A 6 -4.43 -1.43 -2.03
CA VAL A 6 -4.32 -0.28 -2.95
C VAL A 6 -5.36 0.76 -2.57
N ALA A 7 -6.59 0.33 -2.32
CA ALA A 7 -7.70 1.20 -1.95
C ALA A 7 -7.44 1.91 -0.61
N GLY A 8 -7.03 1.16 0.42
CA GLY A 8 -6.70 1.73 1.74
C GLY A 8 -5.51 2.69 1.74
N ASN A 9 -4.54 2.50 0.82
CA ASN A 9 -3.34 3.34 0.71
C ASN A 9 -3.33 4.19 -0.58
N TRP A 10 -4.49 4.55 -1.11
CA TRP A 10 -4.62 5.13 -2.46
C TRP A 10 -3.71 6.34 -2.69
N LYS A 11 -3.57 7.21 -1.69
CA LYS A 11 -2.69 8.41 -1.76
C LYS A 11 -1.24 8.05 -2.13
N GLN A 12 -0.72 6.94 -1.62
CA GLN A 12 0.63 6.45 -1.90
C GLN A 12 0.70 5.72 -3.26
N PHE A 13 -0.40 5.07 -3.65
CA PHE A 13 -0.48 4.33 -4.91
C PHE A 13 -0.79 5.18 -6.13
N LYS A 14 -1.38 6.36 -5.94
CA LYS A 14 -1.79 7.26 -7.02
C LYS A 14 -0.66 7.50 -8.03
N GLY A 15 0.56 7.75 -7.56
CA GLY A 15 1.72 7.95 -8.44
C GLY A 15 2.09 6.71 -9.27
N LYS A 16 1.99 5.51 -8.69
CA LYS A 16 2.24 4.24 -9.40
C LYS A 16 1.17 3.94 -10.44
N VAL A 17 -0.08 4.22 -10.11
CA VAL A 17 -1.21 4.11 -11.04
C VAL A 17 -1.03 5.11 -12.18
N LYS A 18 -0.66 6.37 -11.89
CA LYS A 18 -0.34 7.38 -12.92
C LYS A 18 0.80 6.94 -13.83
N ALA A 19 1.87 6.36 -13.27
CA ALA A 19 2.99 5.84 -14.06
C ALA A 19 2.57 4.67 -14.97
N GLN A 20 1.68 3.78 -14.51
CA GLN A 20 1.18 2.66 -15.29
C GLN A 20 0.18 3.09 -16.38
N TRP A 21 -0.67 4.08 -16.08
CA TRP A 21 -1.72 4.58 -16.95
C TRP A 21 -1.55 6.10 -17.16
N GLY A 22 -0.47 6.50 -17.84
CA GLY A 22 -0.08 7.90 -18.02
C GLY A 22 -1.08 8.82 -18.74
N LYS A 23 -2.14 8.27 -19.35
CA LYS A 23 -3.23 9.07 -19.92
C LYS A 23 -4.30 9.45 -18.88
N LEU A 24 -4.29 8.83 -17.70
CA LEU A 24 -5.17 9.20 -16.61
C LEU A 24 -4.63 10.46 -15.91
N THR A 25 -5.46 11.49 -15.79
CA THR A 25 -5.07 12.74 -15.13
C THR A 25 -5.11 12.63 -13.61
N ASP A 26 -4.47 13.56 -12.92
CA ASP A 26 -4.50 13.58 -11.46
C ASP A 26 -5.92 13.78 -10.91
N GLU A 27 -6.78 14.53 -11.61
CA GLU A 27 -8.20 14.71 -11.24
C GLU A 27 -8.96 13.39 -11.38
N GLN A 28 -8.79 12.68 -12.50
CA GLN A 28 -9.43 11.37 -12.71
C GLN A 28 -8.99 10.37 -11.64
N LEU A 29 -7.71 10.34 -11.30
CA LEU A 29 -7.17 9.48 -10.25
C LEU A 29 -7.68 9.88 -8.85
N THR A 30 -7.97 11.16 -8.61
CA THR A 30 -8.64 11.61 -7.39
C THR A 30 -10.07 11.08 -7.33
N VAL A 31 -10.82 11.16 -8.43
CA VAL A 31 -12.21 10.65 -8.50
C VAL A 31 -12.26 9.12 -8.36
N ILE A 32 -11.31 8.39 -8.96
CA ILE A 32 -11.20 6.94 -8.83
C ILE A 32 -11.06 6.52 -7.36
N ALA A 33 -10.32 7.30 -6.55
CA ALA A 33 -10.20 7.11 -5.10
C ALA A 33 -9.92 5.67 -4.65
N GLY A 34 -9.13 4.91 -5.43
CA GLY A 34 -8.80 3.52 -5.13
C GLY A 34 -9.91 2.51 -5.42
N LYS A 35 -11.04 2.90 -6.02
CA LYS A 35 -12.09 1.99 -6.45
C LYS A 35 -11.66 1.25 -7.72
N ARG A 36 -11.56 -0.08 -7.63
CA ARG A 36 -11.10 -0.93 -8.75
C ARG A 36 -11.98 -0.80 -9.99
N ALA A 37 -13.30 -0.80 -9.76
CA ALA A 37 -14.29 -0.73 -10.83
C ALA A 37 -14.23 0.61 -11.57
N GLU A 38 -14.07 1.72 -10.84
CA GLU A 38 -13.88 3.06 -11.42
C GLU A 38 -12.59 3.13 -12.25
N LEU A 39 -11.48 2.60 -11.71
CA LEU A 39 -10.23 2.54 -12.48
C LEU A 39 -10.42 1.74 -13.78
N SER A 40 -11.09 0.58 -13.70
CA SER A 40 -11.40 -0.24 -14.87
C SER A 40 -12.28 0.52 -15.88
N GLY A 41 -13.30 1.25 -15.42
CA GLY A 41 -14.14 2.10 -16.26
C GLY A 41 -13.35 3.19 -16.97
N ARG A 42 -12.51 3.93 -16.23
CA ARG A 42 -11.67 5.00 -16.81
C ARG A 42 -10.63 4.46 -17.78
N ILE A 43 -10.07 3.28 -17.54
CA ILE A 43 -9.16 2.64 -18.50
C ILE A 43 -9.90 2.31 -19.80
N GLN A 44 -11.14 1.81 -19.72
CA GLN A 44 -11.96 1.55 -20.91
C GLN A 44 -12.21 2.85 -21.70
N GLU A 45 -12.62 3.92 -21.03
CA GLU A 45 -12.91 5.22 -21.65
C GLU A 45 -11.66 5.85 -22.32
N VAL A 46 -10.54 5.90 -21.61
CA VAL A 46 -9.35 6.65 -22.04
C VAL A 46 -8.48 5.87 -23.04
N TYR A 47 -8.48 4.54 -22.95
CA TYR A 47 -7.66 3.68 -23.80
C TYR A 47 -8.46 2.89 -24.84
N GLY A 48 -9.80 2.97 -24.82
CA GLY A 48 -10.67 2.21 -25.74
C GLY A 48 -10.56 0.70 -25.53
N PHE A 49 -10.28 0.25 -24.31
CA PHE A 49 -10.14 -1.17 -24.00
C PHE A 49 -11.47 -1.81 -23.64
N THR A 50 -11.56 -3.13 -23.87
CA THR A 50 -12.63 -3.94 -23.29
C THR A 50 -12.44 -4.06 -21.79
N ARG A 51 -13.54 -4.31 -21.07
CA ARG A 51 -13.52 -4.57 -19.62
C ARG A 51 -12.51 -5.65 -19.24
N ASP A 52 -12.50 -6.77 -19.95
CA ASP A 52 -11.56 -7.87 -19.70
C ASP A 52 -10.09 -7.45 -19.86
N LYS A 53 -9.80 -6.63 -20.86
CA LYS A 53 -8.45 -6.12 -21.09
C LYS A 53 -8.04 -5.13 -19.99
N ALA A 54 -8.95 -4.26 -19.56
CA ALA A 54 -8.72 -3.36 -18.44
C ALA A 54 -8.47 -4.15 -17.13
N ASP A 55 -9.34 -5.11 -16.83
CA ASP A 55 -9.22 -5.96 -15.63
C ASP A 55 -7.95 -6.82 -15.66
N THR A 56 -7.53 -7.29 -16.82
CA THR A 56 -6.26 -8.03 -16.99
C THR A 56 -5.05 -7.13 -16.73
N GLN A 57 -5.08 -5.87 -17.16
CA GLN A 57 -4.01 -4.92 -16.85
C GLN A 57 -3.95 -4.59 -15.36
N ILE A 58 -5.09 -4.38 -14.72
CA ILE A 58 -5.17 -4.16 -13.27
C ILE A 58 -4.62 -5.39 -12.53
N LYS A 59 -5.03 -6.61 -12.91
CA LYS A 59 -4.46 -7.86 -12.35
C LYS A 59 -2.95 -7.97 -12.56
N ARG A 60 -2.44 -7.53 -13.70
CA ARG A 60 -0.99 -7.52 -13.97
C ARG A 60 -0.27 -6.51 -13.08
N PHE A 61 -0.87 -5.34 -12.85
CA PHE A 61 -0.37 -4.35 -11.91
C PHE A 61 -0.35 -4.87 -10.46
N GLU A 62 -1.41 -5.55 -10.02
CA GLU A 62 -1.49 -6.22 -8.71
C GLU A 62 -0.39 -7.28 -8.52
N LYS A 63 -0.08 -8.04 -9.59
CA LYS A 63 0.98 -9.04 -9.60
C LYS A 63 2.38 -8.41 -9.56
N ARG A 64 2.62 -7.37 -10.35
CA ARG A 64 3.91 -6.66 -10.40
C ARG A 64 4.23 -5.93 -9.09
N ASN A 65 3.20 -5.47 -8.39
CA ASN A 65 3.32 -4.84 -7.08
C ASN A 65 3.08 -5.85 -5.94
N ARG A 66 3.32 -7.16 -6.15
CA ARG A 66 3.18 -8.17 -5.08
C ARG A 66 4.09 -7.92 -3.89
N ASP A 67 5.28 -7.41 -4.16
CA ASP A 67 6.29 -7.10 -3.15
C ASP A 67 6.13 -5.68 -2.60
N TYR A 68 5.03 -5.00 -2.92
CA TYR A 68 4.68 -3.80 -2.18
C TYR A 68 4.22 -4.22 -0.79
N GLN A 69 5.20 -4.22 0.11
CA GLN A 69 4.97 -3.99 1.52
C GLN A 69 4.50 -2.54 1.61
N PRO A 70 3.23 -2.24 1.92
CA PRO A 70 2.89 -0.93 2.43
C PRO A 70 3.74 -0.79 3.68
N VAL A 71 4.82 -0.02 3.58
CA VAL A 71 5.56 0.40 4.75
C VAL A 71 4.48 1.14 5.54
N ILE A 72 3.99 0.62 6.64
CA ILE A 72 4.69 0.72 7.91
C ILE A 72 5.29 2.13 8.02
N ALA A 73 6.12 2.70 7.13
CA ALA A 73 6.66 4.08 7.10
C ALA A 73 5.89 5.17 7.86
N GLY A 74 4.57 5.32 7.68
CA GLY A 74 3.76 6.22 8.53
C GLY A 74 3.68 5.75 9.99
N LYS A 75 3.27 4.51 10.21
CA LYS A 75 3.28 3.81 11.50
C LYS A 75 4.66 3.34 11.99
N ARG A 76 5.71 3.38 11.19
CA ARG A 76 7.05 2.85 11.49
C ARG A 76 7.81 3.89 12.28
N ALA A 77 7.67 5.15 11.88
CA ALA A 77 8.09 6.27 12.70
C ALA A 77 7.34 6.20 14.05
N GLU A 78 6.00 6.14 14.05
CA GLU A 78 5.20 6.04 15.28
C GLU A 78 5.54 4.80 16.14
N LEU A 79 5.75 3.63 15.52
CA LEU A 79 6.12 2.39 16.21
C LEU A 79 7.56 2.43 16.69
N SER A 80 8.48 3.02 15.91
CA SER A 80 9.87 3.22 16.30
C SER A 80 9.93 4.18 17.48
N ASP A 81 9.22 5.30 17.45
CA ASP A 81 9.14 6.27 18.54
C ASP A 81 8.55 5.63 19.81
N LYS A 82 7.47 4.86 19.69
CA LYS A 82 6.87 4.14 20.82
C LYS A 82 7.79 3.05 21.38
N ILE A 83 8.55 2.35 20.53
CA ILE A 83 9.54 1.35 20.98
C ILE A 83 10.74 2.04 21.64
N GLN A 84 11.18 3.18 21.13
CA GLN A 84 12.23 3.99 21.77
C GLN A 84 11.78 4.43 23.17
N GLU A 85 10.53 4.90 23.32
CA GLU A 85 9.93 5.32 24.59
C GLU A 85 9.80 4.16 25.58
N ILE A 86 9.24 3.02 25.16
CA ILE A 86 9.01 1.86 26.04
C ILE A 86 10.31 1.18 26.48
N TYR A 87 11.24 1.00 25.55
CA TYR A 87 12.45 0.20 25.80
C TYR A 87 13.70 1.06 26.07
N GLY A 88 13.60 2.39 25.98
CA GLY A 88 14.74 3.30 26.15
C GLY A 88 15.87 3.05 25.16
N ILE A 89 15.54 2.58 23.94
CA ILE A 89 16.52 2.23 22.92
C ILE A 89 16.64 3.32 21.85
N THR A 90 17.73 3.31 21.09
CA THR A 90 17.91 4.24 19.98
C THR A 90 16.97 3.92 18.82
N GLN A 91 16.63 4.93 18.02
CA GLN A 91 15.84 4.79 16.80
C GLN A 91 16.36 3.67 15.88
N GLU A 92 17.68 3.59 15.71
CA GLU A 92 18.32 2.54 14.91
C GLU A 92 18.04 1.12 15.44
N LYS A 93 18.07 0.94 16.77
CA LYS A 93 17.77 -0.35 17.41
C LYS A 93 16.28 -0.71 17.30
N ALA A 94 15.40 0.27 17.47
CA ALA A 94 13.96 0.09 17.28
C ALA A 94 13.64 -0.30 15.83
N ASP A 95 14.25 0.39 14.86
CA ASP A 95 14.11 0.08 13.44
C ASP A 95 14.63 -1.31 13.06
N ALA A 96 15.71 -1.76 13.69
CA ALA A 96 16.26 -3.09 13.50
C ALA A 96 15.34 -4.17 14.07
N GLN A 97 14.67 -3.93 15.21
CA GLN A 97 13.67 -4.84 15.77
C GLN A 97 12.45 -4.96 14.87
N ILE A 98 11.95 -3.83 14.36
CA ILE A 98 10.82 -3.81 13.41
C ILE A 98 11.16 -4.63 12.15
N ARG A 99 12.35 -4.43 11.56
CA ARG A 99 12.78 -5.20 10.37
C ARG A 99 12.88 -6.71 10.64
N ARG A 100 13.40 -7.11 11.81
CA ARG A 100 13.51 -8.53 12.19
C ARG A 100 12.13 -9.16 12.38
N PHE A 101 11.19 -8.42 12.94
CA PHE A 101 9.81 -8.85 13.11
C PHE A 101 9.11 -9.01 11.76
N GLU A 102 9.16 -8.00 10.90
CA GLU A 102 8.62 -8.04 9.52
C GLU A 102 9.18 -9.22 8.71
N LYS A 103 10.49 -9.49 8.82
CA LYS A 103 11.15 -10.58 8.08
C LYS A 103 10.70 -11.97 8.53
N ARG A 104 10.32 -12.13 9.80
CA ARG A 104 9.84 -13.42 10.36
C ARG A 104 8.35 -13.65 10.09
N ASN A 105 7.58 -12.58 9.96
CA ASN A 105 6.12 -12.62 9.83
C ASN A 105 5.69 -12.13 8.44
N LYS A 106 6.16 -12.80 7.38
CA LYS A 106 5.89 -12.39 5.98
C LYS A 106 4.41 -12.39 5.60
N ASP A 107 3.56 -13.10 6.34
CA ASP A 107 2.14 -13.30 6.03
C ASP A 107 1.18 -12.56 6.98
N TYR A 108 1.69 -11.82 7.98
CA TYR A 108 0.86 -11.10 8.97
C TYR A 108 0.47 -9.70 8.50
N GLN A 109 -0.83 -9.36 8.61
CA GLN A 109 -1.32 -8.00 8.40
C GLN A 109 -1.18 -7.19 9.71
N LEU A 110 -0.81 -5.90 9.60
CA LEU A 110 -0.61 -5.01 10.76
C LEU A 110 -1.89 -4.73 11.57
N SER A 111 -3.07 -5.18 11.11
CA SER A 111 -4.32 -5.19 11.87
C SER A 111 -4.26 -6.10 13.11
N ASP A 112 -3.36 -7.10 13.08
CA ASP A 112 -3.20 -8.10 14.12
C ASP A 112 -2.05 -7.76 15.08
N TYR A 113 -1.59 -6.50 15.11
CA TYR A 113 -0.65 -6.02 16.12
C TYR A 113 -1.41 -5.85 17.45
N PRO A 114 -1.28 -6.75 18.45
CA PRO A 114 -1.64 -6.37 19.80
C PRO A 114 -0.66 -5.26 20.17
N LEU A 115 -1.15 -4.02 20.32
CA LEU A 115 -0.38 -2.99 20.99
C LEU A 115 -0.02 -3.58 22.36
N PRO A 116 1.28 -3.69 22.72
CA PRO A 116 1.63 -4.18 24.04
C PRO A 116 0.94 -3.28 25.06
N ASN A 117 0.11 -3.90 25.90
CA ASN A 117 -0.62 -3.19 26.93
C ASN A 117 0.41 -2.43 27.77
N ALA A 118 0.30 -1.10 27.81
CA ALA A 118 1.10 -0.29 28.71
C ALA A 118 0.81 -0.79 30.13
N SER A 119 1.85 -1.29 30.80
CA SER A 119 1.79 -1.71 32.21
C SER A 119 1.96 -0.50 33.12
#